data_AF-A0A821BY39-F1
#
_entry.id   AF-A0A821BY39-F1
#
_cell.length_a   1.000
_cell.length_b   1.000
_cell.length_c   1.000
_cell.angle_alpha   90.00
_cell.angle_beta   90.00
_cell.angle_gamma   90.00
#
_symmetry.space_group_name_H-M   'P 1'
#
loop_
_entity.id
_entity.type
_entity.pdbx_description
1 polymer ?
#
loop_
_entity_poly.entity_id
_entity_poly.type
_entity_poly.pdbx_seq_one_letter_code
_entity_poly.pdbx_strand_id
1 'polypeptide(L)'
;MFTQSNLSIKINISSLFKSSFETYYTSIIMPNKHRIHSINLSDPFIMDLFSSPTEHISKCSQLQALILNEIESKCLENLLSNLACLPKFSSLAIALTNDLNVNNISSLICQLPVFKYCKLSAIKIETFKSLPKSNGNVSSSIEHLVINGDYDHIDLDDVLSYVLQLCRLSIDCLTDSDEIETIEYCSNLNNLTYLQGGNS
;
A
#
# COMPACT_ATOMS: atom_id res chain seq x y z
N MET A 1 16.71 20.11 -22.33
CA MET A 1 17.96 19.69 -21.68
C MET A 1 17.89 20.13 -20.22
N PHE A 2 17.36 19.29 -19.32
CA PHE A 2 17.25 19.63 -17.90
C PHE A 2 18.55 19.24 -17.18
N THR A 3 19.26 20.25 -16.69
CA THR A 3 20.50 20.17 -15.92
C THR A 3 20.26 19.58 -14.53
N GLN A 4 21.33 19.10 -13.89
CA GLN A 4 21.41 18.55 -12.52
C GLN A 4 20.71 19.45 -11.48
N SER A 5 19.41 19.24 -11.30
CA SER A 5 18.63 19.86 -10.24
C SER A 5 18.44 18.84 -9.13
N ASN A 6 18.72 19.22 -7.88
CA ASN A 6 18.51 18.35 -6.71
C ASN A 6 17.08 18.46 -6.14
N LEU A 7 16.20 19.23 -6.79
CA LEU A 7 14.83 19.42 -6.31
C LEU A 7 14.03 18.13 -6.44
N SER A 8 13.31 17.78 -5.37
CA SER A 8 12.40 16.63 -5.34
C SER A 8 11.30 16.76 -6.40
N ILE A 9 10.97 15.66 -7.06
CA ILE A 9 9.89 15.59 -8.05
C ILE A 9 8.74 14.74 -7.48
N LYS A 10 7.51 15.22 -7.72
CA LYS A 10 6.29 14.47 -7.51
C LYS A 10 5.65 14.23 -8.87
N ILE A 11 5.28 12.99 -9.14
CA ILE A 11 4.59 12.59 -10.38
C ILE A 11 3.12 12.40 -10.04
N ASN A 12 2.23 13.02 -10.82
CA ASN A 12 0.81 12.81 -10.73
C ASN A 12 0.27 12.59 -12.14
N ILE A 13 -0.28 11.41 -12.39
CA ILE A 13 -0.85 11.00 -13.67
C ILE A 13 -2.24 10.45 -13.39
N SER A 14 -3.25 11.27 -13.63
CA SER A 14 -4.65 10.93 -13.36
C SER A 14 -5.38 10.33 -14.56
N SER A 15 -4.85 10.51 -15.77
CA SER A 15 -5.40 9.97 -17.01
C SER A 15 -4.36 10.19 -18.09
N LEU A 16 -3.89 9.13 -18.74
CA LEU A 16 -2.97 9.25 -19.86
C LEU A 16 -3.06 8.04 -20.77
N PHE A 17 -3.25 8.25 -22.07
CA PHE A 17 -3.20 7.16 -23.03
C PHE A 17 -1.82 6.49 -23.04
N LYS A 18 -1.79 5.17 -23.27
CA LYS A 18 -0.56 4.36 -23.26
C LYS A 18 0.59 4.95 -24.10
N SER A 19 0.32 5.39 -25.32
CA SER A 19 1.35 5.97 -26.22
C SER A 19 1.91 7.29 -25.69
N SER A 20 1.06 8.11 -25.07
CA SER A 20 1.50 9.33 -24.38
C SER A 20 2.35 9.01 -23.15
N PHE A 21 2.09 7.88 -22.49
CA PHE A 21 2.81 7.48 -21.29
C PHE A 21 4.24 7.07 -21.62
N GLU A 22 4.46 6.31 -22.69
CA GLU A 22 5.81 5.94 -23.12
C GLU A 22 6.67 7.20 -23.39
N THR A 23 6.08 8.21 -24.04
CA THR A 23 6.75 9.49 -24.28
C THR A 23 7.04 10.24 -22.99
N TYR A 24 6.06 10.29 -22.07
CA TYR A 24 6.21 10.94 -20.77
C TYR A 24 7.26 10.23 -19.90
N TYR A 25 7.25 8.89 -19.90
CA TYR A 25 8.18 8.08 -19.14
C TYR A 25 9.61 8.29 -19.62
N THR A 26 9.85 8.19 -20.93
CA THR A 26 11.19 8.38 -21.51
C THR A 26 11.71 9.81 -21.35
N SER A 27 10.83 10.82 -21.46
CA SER A 27 11.23 12.23 -21.43
C SER A 27 11.31 12.82 -20.02
N ILE A 28 10.48 12.35 -19.08
CA ILE A 28 10.30 12.95 -17.75
C ILE A 28 10.70 11.98 -16.64
N ILE A 29 10.10 10.79 -16.58
CA ILE A 29 10.31 9.85 -15.46
C ILE A 29 11.74 9.30 -15.49
N MET A 30 12.16 8.73 -16.61
CA MET A 30 13.42 8.01 -16.76
C MET A 30 14.66 8.86 -16.44
N PRO A 31 14.79 10.11 -16.92
CA PRO A 31 15.94 10.95 -16.58
C PRO A 31 15.94 11.41 -15.11
N ASN A 32 14.77 11.43 -14.47
CA ASN A 32 14.60 12.02 -13.13
C ASN A 32 14.34 10.99 -12.02
N LYS A 33 14.45 9.67 -12.29
CA LYS A 33 14.15 8.59 -11.30
C LYS A 33 14.78 8.81 -9.92
N HIS A 34 16.03 9.27 -9.91
CA HIS A 34 16.81 9.57 -8.69
C HIS A 34 16.26 10.75 -7.86
N ARG A 35 15.28 11.49 -8.35
CA ARG A 35 14.65 12.65 -7.69
C ARG A 35 13.18 12.44 -7.37
N ILE A 36 12.58 11.36 -7.84
CA ILE A 36 11.15 11.11 -7.67
C ILE A 36 10.91 10.66 -6.22
N HIS A 37 10.13 11.45 -5.48
CA HIS A 37 9.79 11.19 -4.08
C HIS A 37 8.38 10.63 -3.91
N SER A 38 7.48 10.99 -4.82
CA SER A 38 6.10 10.50 -4.79
C SER A 38 5.58 10.29 -6.19
N ILE A 39 4.81 9.22 -6.35
CA ILE A 39 4.10 8.87 -7.58
C ILE A 39 2.62 8.68 -7.22
N ASN A 40 1.73 9.36 -7.94
CA ASN A 40 0.30 9.14 -7.91
C ASN A 40 -0.18 8.77 -9.31
N LEU A 41 -0.82 7.62 -9.45
CA LEU A 41 -1.28 7.07 -10.72
C LEU A 41 -2.75 6.66 -10.59
N SER A 42 -3.56 7.05 -11.56
CA SER A 42 -4.94 6.61 -11.72
C SER A 42 -5.12 6.12 -13.15
N ASP A 43 -4.64 4.89 -13.44
CA ASP A 43 -4.89 4.23 -14.72
C ASP A 43 -4.43 2.74 -14.66
N PRO A 44 -5.28 1.77 -15.00
CA PRO A 44 -4.93 0.34 -14.99
C PRO A 44 -3.80 -0.02 -15.98
N PHE A 45 -3.69 0.66 -17.13
CA PHE A 45 -2.67 0.33 -18.13
C PHE A 45 -1.25 0.69 -17.68
N ILE A 46 -1.12 1.65 -16.76
CA ILE A 46 0.17 2.10 -16.25
C ILE A 46 0.81 1.02 -15.35
N MET A 47 0.02 0.12 -14.76
CA MET A 47 0.56 -0.91 -13.86
C MET A 47 1.25 -2.06 -14.59
N ASP A 48 0.82 -2.40 -15.80
CA ASP A 48 1.53 -3.38 -16.64
C ASP A 48 2.97 -2.93 -16.92
N LEU A 49 3.18 -1.61 -17.02
CA LEU A 49 4.49 -1.02 -17.23
C LEU A 49 5.35 -1.12 -15.97
N PHE A 50 4.83 -0.78 -14.79
CA PHE A 50 5.58 -0.89 -13.52
C PHE A 50 5.81 -2.32 -13.03
N SER A 51 4.98 -3.26 -13.47
CA SER A 51 5.12 -4.69 -13.19
C SER A 51 6.10 -5.37 -14.15
N SER A 52 6.48 -4.71 -15.24
CA SER A 52 7.41 -5.26 -16.23
C SER A 52 8.87 -5.25 -15.74
N PRO A 53 9.64 -6.33 -15.99
CA PRO A 53 11.07 -6.40 -15.67
C PRO A 53 11.94 -5.33 -16.36
N THR A 54 11.42 -4.63 -17.36
CA THR A 54 12.17 -3.58 -18.07
C THR A 54 12.04 -2.21 -17.39
N GLU A 55 11.01 -2.00 -16.57
CA GLU A 55 10.54 -0.67 -16.15
C GLU A 55 10.39 -0.53 -14.62
N HIS A 56 11.28 -1.18 -13.87
CA HIS A 56 11.17 -1.24 -12.42
C HIS A 56 11.15 0.13 -11.72
N ILE A 57 10.09 0.33 -10.93
CA ILE A 57 9.96 1.38 -9.91
C ILE A 57 11.07 1.32 -8.85
N SER A 58 11.70 0.15 -8.68
CA SER A 58 12.85 -0.05 -7.77
C SER A 58 14.05 0.85 -8.11
N LYS A 59 14.12 1.39 -9.33
CA LYS A 59 15.15 2.35 -9.75
C LYS A 59 14.91 3.77 -9.19
N CYS A 60 13.75 4.06 -8.61
CA CYS A 60 13.43 5.33 -7.98
C CYS A 60 13.90 5.35 -6.51
N SER A 61 15.22 5.42 -6.30
CA SER A 61 15.84 5.28 -4.97
C SER A 61 15.40 6.31 -3.90
N GLN A 62 14.78 7.42 -4.31
CA GLN A 62 14.23 8.43 -3.41
C GLN A 62 12.72 8.31 -3.20
N LEU A 63 12.06 7.30 -3.78
CA LEU A 63 10.62 7.14 -3.69
C LEU A 63 10.22 6.84 -2.23
N GLN A 64 9.33 7.67 -1.71
CA GLN A 64 8.79 7.58 -0.35
C GLN A 64 7.31 7.23 -0.36
N ALA A 65 6.55 7.73 -1.33
CA ALA A 65 5.10 7.57 -1.37
C ALA A 65 4.61 7.09 -2.74
N LEU A 66 3.76 6.08 -2.75
CA LEU A 66 3.06 5.61 -3.94
C LEU A 66 1.55 5.60 -3.67
N ILE A 67 0.82 6.24 -4.57
CA ILE A 67 -0.65 6.26 -4.60
C ILE A 67 -1.08 5.65 -5.92
N LEU A 68 -1.90 4.61 -5.85
CA LEU A 68 -2.42 3.90 -7.01
C LEU A 68 -3.93 3.83 -6.91
N ASN A 69 -4.61 4.30 -7.94
CA ASN A 69 -6.06 4.21 -8.05
C ASN A 69 -6.41 3.38 -9.28
N GLU A 70 -7.54 2.68 -9.18
CA GLU A 70 -8.11 1.88 -10.26
C GLU A 70 -7.21 0.71 -10.70
N ILE A 71 -6.63 0.00 -9.72
CA ILE A 71 -5.72 -1.13 -9.99
C ILE A 71 -6.42 -2.48 -9.78
N GLU A 72 -6.05 -3.48 -10.57
CA GLU A 72 -6.46 -4.87 -10.33
C GLU A 72 -5.54 -5.57 -9.30
N SER A 73 -6.13 -6.33 -8.39
CA SER A 73 -5.40 -7.02 -7.30
C SER A 73 -4.27 -7.96 -7.77
N LYS A 74 -4.36 -8.51 -9.00
CA LYS A 74 -3.33 -9.39 -9.58
C LYS A 74 -1.95 -8.72 -9.76
N CYS A 75 -1.90 -7.39 -9.83
CA CYS A 75 -0.64 -6.65 -10.01
C CYS A 75 0.10 -6.38 -8.69
N LEU A 76 -0.53 -6.63 -7.54
CA LEU A 76 -0.02 -6.19 -6.24
C LEU A 76 1.21 -6.95 -5.77
N GLU A 77 1.27 -8.26 -5.99
CA GLU A 77 2.39 -9.08 -5.52
C GLU A 77 3.72 -8.63 -6.13
N ASN A 78 3.74 -8.45 -7.46
CA ASN A 78 4.91 -7.95 -8.20
C ASN A 78 5.26 -6.52 -7.78
N LEU A 79 4.25 -5.67 -7.59
CA LEU A 79 4.47 -4.30 -7.12
C LEU A 79 5.13 -4.29 -5.74
N LEU A 80 4.55 -4.98 -4.76
CA LEU A 80 5.03 -5.02 -3.38
C LEU A 80 6.46 -5.57 -3.30
N SER A 81 6.76 -6.61 -4.08
CA SER A 81 8.12 -7.16 -4.20
C SER A 81 9.12 -6.10 -4.69
N ASN A 82 8.74 -5.27 -5.66
CA ASN A 82 9.59 -4.18 -6.14
C ASN A 82 9.74 -3.05 -5.11
N LEU A 83 8.70 -2.77 -4.32
CA LEU A 83 8.70 -1.75 -3.27
C LEU A 83 9.56 -2.15 -2.07
N ALA A 84 9.64 -3.45 -1.76
CA ALA A 84 10.48 -3.97 -0.68
C ALA A 84 11.97 -3.62 -0.87
N CYS A 85 12.41 -3.42 -2.11
CA CYS A 85 13.78 -3.04 -2.47
C CYS A 85 14.07 -1.53 -2.29
N LEU A 86 13.08 -0.71 -1.98
CA LEU A 86 13.22 0.74 -1.91
C LEU A 86 13.54 1.20 -0.47
N PRO A 87 14.74 1.77 -0.22
CA PRO A 87 15.21 2.02 1.14
C PRO A 87 14.50 3.17 1.87
N LYS A 88 13.74 3.99 1.13
CA LYS A 88 13.04 5.17 1.67
C LYS A 88 11.52 5.06 1.57
N PHE A 89 11.01 3.92 1.08
CA PHE A 89 9.59 3.75 0.85
C PHE A 89 8.85 3.67 2.18
N SER A 90 7.89 4.55 2.39
CA SER A 90 7.23 4.71 3.69
C SER A 90 5.71 4.82 3.63
N SER A 91 5.14 5.06 2.45
CA SER A 91 3.70 5.31 2.29
C SER A 91 3.15 4.65 1.03
N LEU A 92 2.09 3.87 1.19
CA LEU A 92 1.36 3.21 0.11
C LEU A 92 -0.13 3.45 0.29
N ALA A 93 -0.80 3.88 -0.78
CA ALA A 93 -2.25 3.95 -0.85
C ALA A 93 -2.70 3.27 -2.14
N ILE A 94 -3.60 2.30 -2.04
CA ILE A 94 -4.11 1.53 -3.17
C ILE A 94 -5.62 1.53 -3.14
N ALA A 95 -6.24 1.88 -4.26
CA ALA A 95 -7.66 1.67 -4.52
C ALA A 95 -7.83 0.69 -5.68
N LEU A 96 -8.46 -0.45 -5.39
CA LEU A 96 -8.64 -1.57 -6.31
C LEU A 96 -10.00 -1.50 -7.01
N THR A 97 -10.03 -1.97 -8.26
CA THR A 97 -11.27 -2.10 -9.05
C THR A 97 -11.99 -3.43 -8.84
N ASN A 98 -11.38 -4.35 -8.10
CA ASN A 98 -11.87 -5.69 -7.86
C ASN A 98 -11.62 -6.12 -6.41
N ASP A 99 -12.02 -7.34 -6.11
CA ASP A 99 -11.89 -7.92 -4.77
C ASP A 99 -10.41 -8.18 -4.42
N LEU A 100 -10.13 -8.05 -3.13
CA LEU A 100 -8.81 -8.26 -2.55
C LEU A 100 -8.80 -9.50 -1.66
N ASN A 101 -8.01 -10.49 -2.03
CA ASN A 101 -7.65 -11.58 -1.12
C ASN A 101 -6.41 -11.18 -0.32
N VAL A 102 -6.59 -10.88 0.97
CA VAL A 102 -5.52 -10.24 1.73
C VAL A 102 -4.41 -11.20 2.15
N ASN A 103 -4.65 -12.51 2.18
CA ASN A 103 -3.68 -13.51 2.65
C ASN A 103 -2.34 -13.45 1.90
N ASN A 104 -2.41 -13.23 0.60
CA ASN A 104 -1.22 -13.20 -0.25
C ASN A 104 -0.44 -11.88 -0.11
N ILE A 105 -1.07 -10.83 0.43
CA ILE A 105 -0.59 -9.45 0.33
C ILE A 105 -0.20 -8.89 1.69
N SER A 106 -0.87 -9.31 2.76
CA SER A 106 -0.59 -8.90 4.14
C SER A 106 0.85 -9.22 4.56
N SER A 107 1.34 -10.42 4.26
CA SER A 107 2.73 -10.81 4.57
C SER A 107 3.75 -9.92 3.86
N LEU A 108 3.52 -9.60 2.59
CA LEU A 108 4.38 -8.73 1.78
C LEU A 108 4.36 -7.29 2.28
N ILE A 109 3.18 -6.76 2.59
CA ILE A 109 3.02 -5.40 3.16
C ILE A 109 3.76 -5.30 4.50
N CYS A 110 3.64 -6.31 5.36
CA CYS A 110 4.29 -6.31 6.67
C CYS A 110 5.82 -6.39 6.58
N GLN A 111 6.37 -6.91 5.48
CA GLN A 111 7.81 -7.03 5.22
C GLN A 111 8.44 -5.78 4.59
N LEU A 112 7.65 -4.76 4.20
CA LEU A 112 8.20 -3.55 3.60
C LEU A 112 9.07 -2.77 4.61
N PRO A 113 10.32 -2.42 4.26
CA PRO A 113 11.23 -1.74 5.17
C PRO A 113 10.85 -0.27 5.34
N VAL A 114 10.85 0.23 6.58
CA VAL A 114 10.60 1.67 6.91
C VAL A 114 9.17 2.13 6.51
N PHE A 115 8.27 1.18 6.31
CA PHE A 115 6.91 1.39 5.86
C PHE A 115 5.99 1.80 7.01
N LYS A 116 5.47 3.03 6.98
CA LYS A 116 4.72 3.65 8.09
C LYS A 116 3.23 3.81 7.81
N TYR A 117 2.85 4.08 6.56
CA TYR A 117 1.47 4.36 6.17
C TYR A 117 0.99 3.38 5.10
N CYS A 118 -0.12 2.70 5.39
CA CYS A 118 -0.80 1.80 4.48
C CYS A 118 -2.28 2.17 4.37
N LYS A 119 -2.74 2.41 3.15
CA LYS A 119 -4.17 2.49 2.82
C LYS A 119 -4.51 1.46 1.77
N LEU A 120 -5.49 0.60 2.06
CA LEU A 120 -6.06 -0.36 1.13
C LEU A 120 -7.53 -0.04 0.95
N SER A 121 -7.98 0.00 -0.30
CA SER A 121 -9.38 0.20 -0.65
C SER A 121 -9.76 -0.80 -1.75
N ALA A 122 -10.85 -1.54 -1.57
CA ALA A 122 -11.34 -2.53 -2.54
C ALA A 122 -12.87 -2.58 -2.53
N ILE A 123 -13.48 -3.22 -3.54
CA ILE A 123 -14.92 -3.48 -3.53
C ILE A 123 -15.26 -4.40 -2.35
N LYS A 124 -14.61 -5.56 -2.33
CA LYS A 124 -14.69 -6.51 -1.24
C LYS A 124 -13.31 -6.94 -0.77
N ILE A 125 -13.15 -7.12 0.52
CA ILE A 125 -11.94 -7.62 1.13
C ILE A 125 -12.21 -9.00 1.72
N GLU A 126 -11.67 -10.02 1.06
CA GLU A 126 -11.84 -11.42 1.46
C GLU A 126 -10.83 -11.78 2.57
N THR A 127 -11.37 -12.42 3.62
CA THR A 127 -10.73 -12.74 4.91
C THR A 127 -9.23 -13.01 4.90
N PHE A 128 -8.59 -12.53 5.97
CA PHE A 128 -7.35 -13.06 6.52
C PHE A 128 -7.62 -14.49 7.04
N LYS A 129 -7.27 -15.51 6.26
CA LYS A 129 -7.21 -16.88 6.76
C LYS A 129 -5.74 -17.28 6.77
N SER A 130 -5.23 -17.54 7.98
CA SER A 130 -3.98 -18.24 8.23
C SER A 130 -2.71 -17.50 7.85
N LEU A 131 -2.53 -16.29 8.38
CA LEU A 131 -1.15 -15.79 8.47
C LEU A 131 -0.38 -16.65 9.49
N PRO A 132 0.86 -17.06 9.20
CA PRO A 132 1.64 -17.80 10.18
C PRO A 132 1.90 -16.89 11.39
N LYS A 133 1.22 -17.13 12.52
CA LYS A 133 1.34 -16.30 13.74
C LYS A 133 2.75 -15.74 13.89
N SER A 134 2.87 -14.42 13.96
CA SER A 134 4.17 -13.76 14.08
C SER A 134 4.94 -14.41 15.23
N ASN A 135 6.15 -14.89 14.96
CA ASN A 135 7.02 -15.50 15.97
C ASN A 135 7.65 -14.43 16.91
N GLY A 136 7.10 -13.22 16.93
CA GLY A 136 7.60 -12.06 17.69
C GLY A 136 8.86 -11.42 17.12
N ASN A 137 9.53 -12.05 16.15
CA ASN A 137 10.78 -11.53 15.57
C ASN A 137 10.57 -10.65 14.34
N VAL A 138 9.37 -10.65 13.75
CA VAL A 138 9.02 -9.83 12.59
C VAL A 138 7.82 -8.96 12.94
N SER A 139 8.09 -7.73 13.37
CA SER A 139 7.08 -6.68 13.52
C SER A 139 7.22 -5.70 12.37
N SER A 140 6.12 -5.38 11.71
CA SER A 140 6.05 -4.32 10.72
C SER A 140 6.21 -2.95 11.39
N SER A 141 6.77 -2.00 10.64
CA SER A 141 6.93 -0.59 11.08
C SER A 141 5.70 0.27 10.82
N ILE A 142 4.56 -0.34 10.46
CA ILE A 142 3.33 0.39 10.12
C ILE A 142 2.81 1.11 11.37
N GLU A 143 2.64 2.42 11.24
CA GLU A 143 2.10 3.32 12.26
C GLU A 143 0.65 3.72 11.94
N HIS A 144 0.26 3.67 10.66
CA HIS A 144 -1.04 4.08 10.17
C HIS A 144 -1.59 3.04 9.18
N LEU A 145 -2.73 2.44 9.53
CA LEU A 145 -3.42 1.47 8.69
C LEU A 145 -4.86 1.94 8.43
N VAL A 146 -5.23 1.99 7.17
CA VAL A 146 -6.56 2.37 6.69
C VAL A 146 -7.05 1.28 5.75
N ILE A 147 -8.20 0.68 6.05
CA ILE A 147 -8.77 -0.40 5.26
C ILE A 147 -10.23 -0.06 4.91
N ASN A 148 -10.52 0.03 3.62
CA ASN A 148 -11.83 0.45 3.11
C ASN A 148 -12.37 -0.61 2.15
N GLY A 149 -13.60 -1.04 2.33
CA GLY A 149 -14.28 -2.01 1.46
C GLY A 149 -15.38 -2.75 2.20
N ASP A 150 -16.14 -3.57 1.48
CA ASP A 150 -17.11 -4.47 2.11
C ASP A 150 -16.39 -5.72 2.63
N TYR A 151 -16.79 -6.20 3.82
CA TYR A 151 -16.21 -7.39 4.45
C TYR A 151 -17.31 -8.40 4.73
N ASP A 152 -17.02 -9.68 4.47
CA ASP A 152 -17.91 -10.77 4.91
C ASP A 152 -17.61 -11.19 6.36
N HIS A 153 -16.34 -11.14 6.77
CA HIS A 153 -15.83 -11.41 8.12
C HIS A 153 -14.41 -10.85 8.23
N ILE A 154 -14.04 -10.32 9.40
CA ILE A 154 -12.70 -9.78 9.61
C ILE A 154 -11.98 -10.51 10.74
N ASP A 155 -11.03 -11.39 10.38
CA ASP A 155 -10.01 -11.89 11.32
C ASP A 155 -8.83 -10.90 11.33
N LEU A 156 -9.04 -9.74 11.96
CA LEU A 156 -8.04 -8.68 12.08
C LEU A 156 -6.85 -9.10 12.94
N ASP A 157 -7.07 -10.05 13.83
CA ASP A 157 -6.14 -10.52 14.85
C ASP A 157 -4.80 -10.89 14.24
N ASP A 158 -4.87 -11.65 13.15
CA ASP A 158 -3.71 -12.09 12.40
C ASP A 158 -2.89 -10.90 11.87
N VAL A 159 -3.52 -9.86 11.30
CA VAL A 159 -2.81 -8.67 10.80
C VAL A 159 -2.28 -7.81 11.93
N LEU A 160 -3.13 -7.54 12.92
CA LEU A 160 -2.80 -6.69 14.05
C LEU A 160 -1.62 -7.27 14.85
N SER A 161 -1.47 -8.60 14.85
CA SER A 161 -0.30 -9.27 15.43
C SER A 161 1.05 -8.89 14.79
N TYR A 162 1.06 -8.42 13.54
CA TYR A 162 2.29 -7.96 12.86
C TYR A 162 2.52 -6.45 12.98
N VAL A 163 1.51 -5.65 13.27
CA VAL A 163 1.59 -4.17 13.29
C VAL A 163 1.60 -3.62 14.71
N LEU A 164 2.50 -4.11 15.56
CA LEU A 164 2.56 -3.71 16.98
C LEU A 164 2.95 -2.23 17.21
N GLN A 165 3.46 -1.55 16.17
CA GLN A 165 3.76 -0.11 16.18
C GLN A 165 2.58 0.75 15.73
N LEU A 166 1.40 0.16 15.50
CA LEU A 166 0.25 0.86 14.99
C LEU A 166 -0.23 1.93 15.96
N CYS A 167 -0.27 3.16 15.48
CA CYS A 167 -0.76 4.32 16.20
C CYS A 167 -2.16 4.73 15.78
N ARG A 168 -2.55 4.45 14.52
CA ARG A 168 -3.88 4.74 13.99
C ARG A 168 -4.42 3.59 13.16
N LEU A 169 -5.63 3.18 13.47
CA LEU A 169 -6.41 2.22 12.71
C LEU A 169 -7.72 2.87 12.25
N SER A 170 -8.04 2.74 10.96
CA SER A 170 -9.32 3.13 10.39
C SER A 170 -9.84 1.99 9.53
N ILE A 171 -11.06 1.55 9.81
CA ILE A 171 -11.72 0.48 9.07
C ILE A 171 -13.13 0.95 8.74
N ASP A 172 -13.46 1.01 7.45
CA ASP A 172 -14.82 1.31 7.01
C ASP A 172 -15.72 0.07 7.25
N CYS A 173 -17.00 0.27 7.56
CA CYS A 173 -18.02 -0.79 7.61
C CYS A 173 -17.72 -1.97 8.58
N LEU A 174 -17.34 -1.68 9.83
CA LEU A 174 -17.32 -2.72 10.87
C LEU A 174 -18.76 -3.05 11.29
N THR A 175 -19.07 -4.34 11.45
CA THR A 175 -20.32 -4.73 12.12
C THR A 175 -20.17 -4.62 13.64
N ASP A 176 -21.27 -4.47 14.39
CA ASP A 176 -21.25 -4.37 15.85
C ASP A 176 -20.48 -5.53 16.52
N SER A 177 -20.54 -6.75 15.96
CA SER A 177 -19.77 -7.90 16.45
C SER A 177 -18.29 -7.79 16.16
N ASP A 178 -17.92 -7.33 14.96
CA ASP A 178 -16.52 -7.15 14.57
C ASP A 178 -15.86 -6.00 15.35
N GLU A 179 -16.63 -4.96 15.71
CA GLU A 179 -16.14 -3.85 16.53
C GLU A 179 -15.69 -4.33 17.92
N ILE A 180 -16.48 -5.19 18.57
CA ILE A 180 -16.17 -5.71 19.91
C ILE A 180 -14.88 -6.53 19.89
N GLU A 181 -14.75 -7.45 18.93
CA GLU A 181 -13.54 -8.27 18.77
C GLU A 181 -12.33 -7.39 18.44
N THR A 182 -12.49 -6.43 17.51
CA THR A 182 -11.42 -5.48 17.15
C THR A 182 -10.97 -4.64 18.36
N ILE A 183 -11.88 -4.18 19.20
CA ILE A 183 -11.56 -3.41 20.42
C ILE A 183 -10.77 -4.27 21.41
N GLU A 184 -11.16 -5.53 21.61
CA GLU A 184 -10.44 -6.46 22.48
C GLU A 184 -9.00 -6.65 22.00
N TYR A 185 -8.77 -6.83 20.70
CA TYR A 185 -7.41 -6.95 20.16
C TYR A 185 -6.62 -5.65 20.17
N CYS A 186 -7.27 -4.53 19.87
CA CYS A 186 -6.66 -3.20 19.96
C CYS A 186 -6.16 -2.89 21.38
N SER A 187 -6.73 -3.50 22.42
CA SER A 187 -6.21 -3.38 23.79
C SER A 187 -4.78 -3.91 23.95
N ASN A 188 -4.33 -4.82 23.06
CA ASN A 188 -2.96 -5.32 23.03
C ASN A 188 -1.98 -4.42 22.25
N LEU A 189 -2.49 -3.41 21.52
CA LEU A 189 -1.69 -2.45 20.75
C LEU A 189 -1.36 -1.23 21.61
N ASN A 190 -0.27 -1.33 22.38
CA ASN A 190 0.14 -0.30 23.34
C ASN A 190 0.33 1.12 22.76
N ASN A 191 0.52 1.25 21.44
CA ASN A 191 0.75 2.53 20.77
C ASN A 191 -0.51 3.11 20.11
N LEU A 192 -1.63 2.40 20.12
CA LEU A 192 -2.85 2.82 19.42
C LEU A 192 -3.45 4.06 20.11
N THR A 193 -3.54 5.15 19.36
CA THR A 193 -4.09 6.44 19.84
C THR A 193 -5.37 6.84 19.12
N TYR A 194 -5.70 6.18 18.01
CA TYR A 194 -6.87 6.45 17.20
C TYR A 194 -7.42 5.16 16.61
N LEU A 195 -8.70 4.91 16.87
CA LEU A 195 -9.50 3.84 16.29
C LEU A 195 -10.76 4.46 15.70
N GLN A 196 -11.05 4.15 14.44
CA GLN A 196 -12.29 4.53 13.77
C GLN A 196 -12.93 3.30 13.12
N GLY A 197 -14.14 2.97 13.57
CA GLY A 197 -15.09 2.06 12.91
C GLY A 197 -16.20 2.86 12.23
N GLY A 198 -16.53 2.52 10.99
CA GLY A 198 -17.60 3.18 10.24
C GLY A 198 -18.96 2.57 10.52
N ASN A 199 -19.81 3.25 11.29
CA ASN A 199 -21.24 2.94 11.39
C ASN A 199 -21.93 3.26 10.05
N SER A 200 -22.54 2.24 9.43
CA SER A 200 -23.45 2.40 8.29
C SER A 200 -24.88 2.56 8.77
#